data_AF-A0A354GNW2-F1
#
_entry.id   AF-A0A354GNW2-F1
#
_cell.length_a   1.000
_cell.length_b   1.000
_cell.length_c   1.000
_cell.angle_alpha   90.00
_cell.angle_beta   90.00
_cell.angle_gamma   90.00
#
_symmetry.space_group_name_H-M   'P 1'
#
loop_
_entity.id
_entity.type
_entity.pdbx_description
1 polymer ?
#
loop_
_entity_poly.entity_id
_entity_poly.type
_entity_poly.pdbx_seq_one_letter_code
_entity_poly.pdbx_strand_id
1 'polypeptide(L)' 'MRFGLSTLAVLIGANTSFAELKTEVIEYKHGDTTLEGYLAYDDAFAGKRPGVLVVHEWWGHNAYARKRAE' A
#
# COMPACT_ATOMS: atom_id res chain seq x y z
N MET A 1 -7.41 -44.74 -35.31
CA MET A 1 -8.72 -44.63 -34.62
C MET A 1 -8.48 -45.09 -33.18
N ARG A 2 -8.64 -44.36 -32.07
CA ARG A 2 -9.21 -43.04 -31.74
C ARG A 2 -8.57 -42.62 -30.39
N PHE A 3 -8.10 -41.37 -30.32
CA PHE A 3 -7.94 -40.46 -29.18
C PHE A 3 -8.01 -41.01 -27.74
N GLY A 4 -6.88 -40.96 -27.03
CA GLY A 4 -6.80 -40.97 -25.56
C GLY A 4 -6.29 -39.61 -25.08
N LEU A 5 -7.23 -38.73 -24.76
CA LEU A 5 -7.10 -37.29 -24.52
C LEU A 5 -6.07 -36.94 -23.43
N SER A 6 -5.04 -36.17 -23.81
CA SER A 6 -4.08 -35.52 -22.94
C SER A 6 -4.74 -34.37 -22.17
N THR A 7 -5.04 -34.51 -20.88
CA THR A 7 -5.14 -33.36 -19.93
C THR A 7 -5.40 -33.86 -18.51
N LEU A 8 -4.42 -33.76 -17.61
CA LEU A 8 -4.69 -33.81 -16.17
C LEU A 8 -4.05 -32.61 -15.47
N ALA A 9 -4.87 -31.57 -15.38
CA ALA A 9 -4.95 -30.53 -14.34
C ALA A 9 -3.62 -30.04 -13.72
N VAL A 10 -3.08 -28.99 -14.32
CA VAL A 10 -2.19 -28.05 -13.63
C VAL A 10 -3.09 -27.09 -12.83
N LEU A 11 -3.37 -27.41 -11.57
CA LEU A 11 -3.92 -26.48 -10.58
C LEU A 11 -2.75 -25.67 -9.99
N ILE A 12 -2.25 -24.69 -10.75
CA ILE A 12 -1.34 -23.68 -10.21
C ILE A 12 -2.13 -22.84 -9.23
N GLY A 13 -1.69 -22.83 -7.97
CA GLY A 13 -2.27 -22.03 -6.90
C GLY A 13 -2.38 -20.57 -7.33
N ALA A 14 -3.59 -20.03 -7.24
CA ALA A 14 -3.79 -18.59 -7.33
C ALA A 14 -3.10 -17.96 -6.12
N ASN A 15 -1.92 -17.38 -6.32
CA ASN A 15 -1.34 -16.46 -5.37
C ASN A 15 -2.26 -15.25 -5.32
N THR A 16 -3.18 -15.23 -4.36
CA THR A 16 -3.90 -14.02 -3.99
C THR A 16 -2.87 -13.07 -3.37
N SER A 17 -2.21 -12.29 -4.22
CA SER A 17 -1.51 -11.08 -3.82
C SER A 17 -2.58 -10.13 -3.30
N PHE A 18 -2.86 -10.16 -2.01
CA PHE A 18 -3.61 -9.08 -1.37
C PHE A 18 -2.68 -7.88 -1.39
N ALA A 19 -2.98 -6.91 -2.27
CA ALA A 19 -2.47 -5.55 -2.14
C ALA A 19 -2.76 -5.08 -0.71
N GLU A 20 -1.73 -5.11 0.13
CA GLU A 20 -1.89 -4.78 1.54
C GLU A 20 -1.62 -3.30 1.67
N LEU A 21 -2.58 -2.57 2.24
CA LEU A 21 -2.33 -1.18 2.60
C LEU A 21 -1.27 -1.17 3.70
N LYS A 22 -0.06 -0.74 3.34
CA LYS A 22 1.01 -0.51 4.32
C LYS A 22 0.84 0.88 4.89
N THR A 23 0.92 0.94 6.21
CA THR A 23 0.91 2.19 6.94
C THR A 23 2.12 2.30 7.85
N GLU A 24 2.76 3.45 7.85
CA GLU A 24 3.92 3.70 8.69
C GLU A 24 3.98 5.16 9.14
N VAL A 25 4.48 5.32 10.36
CA VAL A 25 4.87 6.62 10.89
C VAL A 25 6.30 6.88 10.43
N ILE A 26 6.51 8.00 9.75
CA ILE A 26 7.80 8.38 9.18
C ILE A 26 8.35 9.62 9.87
N GLU A 27 9.65 9.63 10.15
CA GLU A 27 10.35 10.84 10.57
C GLU A 27 10.79 11.63 9.32
N TYR A 28 10.62 12.94 9.35
CA TYR A 28 11.19 13.84 8.35
C TYR A 28 11.69 15.13 8.97
N LYS A 29 12.52 15.87 8.23
CA LYS A 29 13.09 17.14 8.70
C LYS A 29 12.61 18.32 7.87
N HIS A 30 12.35 19.42 8.55
CA HIS A 30 12.18 20.74 7.94
C HIS A 30 13.16 21.71 8.61
N GLY A 31 14.28 21.97 7.94
CA GLY A 31 15.43 22.63 8.55
C GLY A 31 15.98 21.78 9.70
N ASP A 32 16.11 22.39 10.88
CA ASP A 32 16.57 21.72 12.10
C ASP A 32 15.43 21.04 12.89
N THR A 33 14.17 21.23 12.47
CA THR A 33 13.02 20.64 13.15
C THR A 33 12.79 19.22 12.68
N THR A 34 12.72 18.28 13.63
CA THR A 34 12.31 16.89 13.39
C THR A 34 10.79 16.80 13.51
N LEU A 35 10.15 16.22 12.52
CA LEU A 35 8.70 16.14 12.36
C LEU A 35 8.28 14.69 12.10
N GLU A 36 7.03 14.40 12.41
CA GLU A 36 6.41 13.09 12.20
C GLU A 36 5.35 13.19 11.11
N GLY A 37 5.41 12.27 10.15
CA GLY A 37 4.41 12.06 9.10
C GLY A 37 3.81 10.67 9.16
N TYR A 38 2.78 10.45 8.33
CA TYR A 38 2.15 9.14 8.17
C TYR A 38 2.00 8.84 6.70
N LEU A 39 2.50 7.68 6.29
CA LEU A 39 2.47 7.22 4.92
C LEU A 39 1.57 6.00 4.84
N ALA A 40 0.55 6.08 3.99
CA ALA A 40 -0.30 4.96 3.62
C ALA A 40 -0.10 4.67 2.13
N TYR A 41 0.21 3.43 1.78
CA TYR A 41 0.49 3.06 0.40
C TYR A 41 0.21 1.58 0.12
N ASP A 42 -0.27 1.30 -1.11
CA ASP A 42 -0.38 -0.07 -1.62
C ASP A 42 1.01 -0.56 -2.05
N ASP A 43 1.46 -1.67 -1.47
CA ASP A 43 2.76 -2.31 -1.71
C ASP A 43 2.82 -3.19 -2.97
N ALA A 44 1.69 -3.49 -3.60
CA ALA A 44 1.64 -4.21 -4.86
C ALA A 44 2.14 -3.35 -6.04
N PHE A 45 2.15 -2.01 -5.89
CA PHE A 45 2.61 -1.10 -6.93
C PHE A 45 4.09 -0.73 -6.77
N ALA A 46 4.89 -1.06 -7.80
CA ALA A 46 6.28 -0.62 -7.92
C ALA A 46 6.42 0.55 -8.90
N GLY A 47 7.21 1.56 -8.53
CA GLY A 47 7.54 2.70 -9.39
C GLY A 47 6.98 4.04 -8.90
N LYS A 48 7.18 5.10 -9.69
CA LYS A 48 6.72 6.46 -9.35
C LYS A 48 5.23 6.63 -9.64
N ARG A 49 4.52 7.29 -8.73
CA ARG A 49 3.11 7.67 -8.86
C ARG A 49 2.86 9.05 -8.25
N PRO A 50 1.77 9.73 -8.61
CA PRO A 50 1.35 10.94 -7.90
C PRO A 50 1.16 10.67 -6.41
N GLY A 51 1.61 11.59 -5.56
CA GLY A 51 1.39 11.57 -4.12
C GLY A 51 0.26 12.53 -3.73
N VAL A 52 -0.49 12.18 -2.68
CA VAL A 52 -1.48 13.05 -2.07
C VAL A 52 -0.97 13.43 -0.68
N LEU A 53 -0.94 14.74 -0.38
CA LEU A 53 -0.63 15.23 0.95
C LEU A 53 -1.92 15.55 1.69
N VAL A 54 -2.15 14.84 2.80
CA VAL A 54 -3.27 15.12 3.71
C VAL A 54 -2.74 16.02 4.82
N VAL A 55 -3.20 17.29 4.83
CA VAL A 55 -2.87 18.24 5.90
C VAL A 55 -3.91 18.08 7.00
N HIS A 56 -3.46 17.75 8.20
CA HIS A 56 -4.33 17.61 9.36
C HIS A 56 -4.89 18.96 9.82
N GLU A 57 -5.97 18.92 10.59
CA GLU A 57 -6.53 20.09 11.25
C GLU A 57 -5.65 20.59 12.42
N TRP A 58 -6.07 21.64 13.12
CA TRP A 58 -5.25 22.29 14.15
C TRP A 58 -4.88 21.38 15.34
N TRP A 59 -5.64 20.30 15.57
CA TRP A 59 -5.37 19.29 16.61
C TRP A 59 -4.19 18.36 16.31
N GLY A 60 -3.53 18.54 15.17
CA GLY A 60 -2.34 17.78 14.84
C GLY A 60 -2.64 16.45 14.15
N HIS A 61 -1.57 15.68 13.99
CA HIS A 61 -1.58 14.39 13.35
C HIS A 61 -2.28 13.34 14.23
N ASN A 62 -3.56 13.05 13.94
CA ASN A 62 -4.42 12.18 14.76
C ASN A 62 -5.06 11.04 13.93
N ALA A 63 -5.85 10.19 14.59
CA ALA A 63 -6.53 9.05 13.97
C ALA A 63 -7.48 9.45 12.83
N TYR A 64 -8.13 10.62 12.92
CA TYR A 64 -9.00 11.12 11.85
C TYR A 64 -8.17 11.44 10.60
N ALA A 65 -7.06 12.18 10.75
CA ALA A 65 -6.18 12.50 9.63
C ALA A 65 -5.56 11.25 8.99
N ARG A 66 -5.15 10.25 9.80
CA ARG A 66 -4.63 8.95 9.30
C ARG A 66 -5.67 8.22 8.45
N LYS A 67 -6.91 8.14 8.92
CA LYS A 67 -8.03 7.55 8.17
C LYS A 67 -8.33 8.27 6.84
N ARG A 68 -7.91 9.54 6.67
CA ARG A 68 -8.05 10.26 5.39
C ARG A 68 -6.91 9.97 4.41
N ALA A 69 -5.78 9.45 4.90
CA ALA A 69 -4.63 9.05 4.09
C ALA A 69 -4.72 7.58 3.64
N GLU A 70 -5.35 6.73 4.45
CA GLU A 70 -5.74 5.34 4.13
C GLU A 70 -6.90 5.28 3.12
#